data_AF-A0A3D5UUQ3-F1
#
_entry.id   AF-A0A3D5UUQ3-F1
#
_cell.length_a   1.000
_cell.length_b   1.000
_cell.length_c   1.000
_cell.angle_alpha   90.00
_cell.angle_beta   90.00
_cell.angle_gamma   90.00
#
_symmetry.space_group_name_H-M   'P 1'
#
loop_
_entity.id
_entity.type
_entity.pdbx_description
1 polymer ?
#
loop_
_entity_poly.entity_id
_entity_poly.type
_entity_poly.pdbx_seq_one_letter_code
_entity_poly.pdbx_strand_id
1 'polypeptide(L)' 'FDREDVIRELPRATVFMGVPTFYTRLLSGDDFCRAPVSHMRLFTSGSAPLLAETFEEFRARTGHAILERYGMTET' A
#
# COMPACT_ATOMS: atom_id res chain seq x y z
N PHE A 1 8.33 2.67 -10.10
CA PHE A 1 8.05 1.86 -8.90
C PHE A 1 8.95 0.65 -8.97
N ASP A 2 9.91 0.59 -8.06
CA ASP A 2 10.71 -0.60 -7.81
C ASP A 2 10.29 -1.14 -6.43
N ARG A 3 9.97 -2.43 -6.36
CA ARG A 3 9.39 -3.06 -5.17
C ARG A 3 10.42 -3.14 -4.04
N GLU A 4 11.64 -3.54 -4.36
CA GLU A 4 12.70 -3.76 -3.38
C GLU A 4 13.12 -2.44 -2.74
N ASP A 5 13.25 -1.40 -3.56
CA ASP A 5 13.53 -0.06 -3.08
C ASP A 5 12.43 0.43 -2.14
N VAL A 6 11.15 0.27 -2.50
CA VAL A 6 10.04 0.70 -1.63
C VAL A 6 10.06 -0.04 -0.29
N ILE A 7 10.24 -1.37 -0.29
CA ILE A 7 10.31 -2.15 0.95
C ILE A 7 11.49 -1.69 1.83
N ARG A 8 12.63 -1.34 1.22
CA ARG A 8 13.80 -0.81 1.94
C ARG A 8 13.57 0.57 2.54
N GLU A 9 12.77 1.41 1.88
CA GLU A 9 12.51 2.79 2.32
C GLU A 9 11.36 2.93 3.32
N LEU A 10 10.35 2.04 3.27
CA LEU A 10 9.17 2.09 4.14
C LEU A 10 9.49 2.15 5.66
N PRO A 11 10.51 1.46 6.20
CA PRO A 11 10.94 1.59 7.60
C PRO A 11 11.29 3.01 8.07
N ARG A 12 11.50 3.95 7.14
CA ARG A 12 11.88 5.34 7.40
C ARG A 12 10.78 6.33 7.02
N ALA A 13 9.61 5.84 6.60
CA ALA A 13 8.49 6.65 6.17
C ALA A 13 7.37 6.62 7.21
N THR A 14 6.32 7.41 7.01
CA THR A 14 5.09 7.31 7.83
C THR A 14 3.82 7.29 6.99
N VAL A 15 3.93 7.64 5.71
CA VAL A 15 2.82 7.69 4.77
C VAL A 15 3.29 7.11 3.45
N PHE A 16 2.46 6.25 2.84
CA PHE A 16 2.68 5.75 1.49
C PHE A 16 1.44 6.02 0.65
N MET A 17 1.62 6.85 -0.38
CA MET A 17 0.58 7.15 -1.37
C MET A 17 0.86 6.33 -2.63
N GLY A 18 -0.06 5.43 -2.96
CA GLY A 18 0.07 4.51 -4.09
C GLY A 18 -1.16 4.51 -5.00
N VAL A 19 -1.03 3.77 -6.09
CA VAL A 19 -2.12 3.39 -6.99
C VAL A 19 -2.36 1.88 -6.86
N PRO A 20 -3.49 1.33 -7.33
CA PRO A 20 -3.81 -0.09 -7.13
C PRO A 20 -2.71 -1.07 -7.53
N THR A 21 -2.02 -0.80 -8.64
CA THR A 21 -0.94 -1.65 -9.15
C THR A 21 0.30 -1.69 -8.26
N PHE A 22 0.50 -0.71 -7.37
CA PHE A 22 1.61 -0.75 -6.40
C PHE A 22 1.32 -1.78 -5.32
N TYR A 23 0.08 -1.86 -4.85
CA TYR A 23 -0.31 -2.81 -3.81
C TYR A 23 -0.28 -4.25 -4.30
N THR A 24 -0.77 -4.52 -5.51
CA THR A 24 -0.66 -5.86 -6.10
C THR A 24 0.80 -6.30 -6.27
N ARG A 25 1.71 -5.37 -6.64
CA ARG A 25 3.15 -5.64 -6.72
C ARG A 25 3.83 -5.78 -5.35
N LEU A 26 3.45 -5.00 -4.34
CA LEU A 26 4.00 -5.16 -2.98
C LEU A 26 3.66 -6.56 -2.44
N LEU A 27 2.41 -6.98 -2.64
CA LEU A 27 1.88 -8.27 -2.17
C LEU A 27 2.35 -9.48 -3.00
N SER A 28 3.00 -9.29 -4.15
CA SER A 28 3.40 -10.40 -5.03
C SER A 28 4.56 -11.27 -4.51
N GLY A 29 5.19 -10.89 -3.40
CA GLY A 29 6.25 -11.67 -2.74
C GLY A 29 6.03 -11.72 -1.24
N ASP A 30 6.66 -12.66 -0.53
CA ASP A 30 6.38 -12.97 0.89
C ASP A 30 7.09 -12.06 1.90
N ASP A 31 8.06 -11.28 1.44
CA ASP A 31 8.90 -10.34 2.20
C ASP A 31 8.20 -9.03 2.59
N PHE A 32 6.97 -8.80 2.14
CA PHE A 32 6.15 -7.66 2.57
C PHE A 32 5.20 -8.04 3.72
N CYS A 33 5.63 -7.83 4.95
CA CYS A 33 4.85 -8.22 6.14
C CYS A 33 4.73 -7.06 7.16
N ARG A 34 4.00 -7.29 8.24
CA ARG A 34 3.72 -6.28 9.29
C ARG A 34 4.97 -5.64 9.89
N ALA A 35 6.06 -6.38 10.09
CA ALA A 35 7.23 -5.89 10.83
C ALA A 35 7.81 -4.56 10.27
N PRO A 36 8.22 -4.48 8.97
CA PRO A 36 8.80 -3.26 8.40
C PRO A 36 7.82 -2.07 8.33
N VAL A 37 6.51 -2.30 8.39
CA VAL A 37 5.49 -1.27 8.17
C VAL A 37 4.66 -0.93 9.41
N SER A 38 4.88 -1.60 10.54
CA SER A 38 4.06 -1.45 11.76
C SER A 38 3.97 -0.01 12.31
N HIS A 39 4.95 0.83 12.03
CA HIS A 39 5.02 2.24 12.43
C HIS A 39 4.34 3.19 11.42
N MET A 40 3.92 2.69 10.26
CA MET A 40 3.28 3.48 9.23
C MET A 40 1.94 4.00 9.74
N ARG A 41 1.71 5.29 9.53
CA ARG A 41 0.49 5.97 9.95
C ARG A 41 -0.63 5.82 8.93
N LEU A 42 -0.30 5.81 7.64
CA LEU A 42 -1.31 5.83 6.58
C LEU A 42 -0.81 5.22 5.27
N PHE A 43 -1.66 4.41 4.66
CA PHE A 43 -1.56 3.97 3.27
C PHE A 43 -2.76 4.52 2.50
N THR A 44 -2.54 5.08 1.31
CA THR A 44 -3.64 5.57 0.47
C THR A 44 -3.57 5.03 -0.95
N SER A 45 -4.71 4.64 -1.50
CA SER A 45 -4.85 4.29 -2.92
C SER A 45 -5.69 5.33 -3.65
N GLY A 46 -5.27 5.71 -4.85
CA GLY A 46 -6.03 6.62 -5.72
C GLY A 46 -5.88 6.27 -7.20
N SER A 47 -6.47 7.10 -8.06
CA SER A 47 -6.41 7.03 -9.54
C SER A 47 -7.19 5.89 -10.20
N ALA A 48 -7.44 4.78 -9.50
CA ALA A 48 -8.29 3.69 -9.98
C ALA A 48 -8.87 2.88 -8.80
N PRO A 49 -9.95 2.11 -9.01
CA PRO A 49 -10.51 1.24 -7.98
C PRO A 49 -9.52 0.14 -7.56
N LEU A 50 -9.34 -0.03 -6.25
CA LEU A 50 -8.60 -1.14 -5.66
C LEU A 50 -9.52 -2.36 -5.49
N LEU A 51 -9.05 -3.54 -5.87
CA LEU A 51 -9.82 -4.78 -5.73
C LEU A 51 -10.01 -5.12 -4.24
N ALA A 52 -11.22 -5.58 -3.88
CA ALA A 52 -11.53 -5.98 -2.50
C ALA A 52 -10.57 -7.04 -1.96
N GLU A 53 -10.17 -8.00 -2.79
CA GLU A 53 -9.17 -9.02 -2.42
C GLU A 53 -7.82 -8.40 -2.04
N THR A 54 -7.40 -7.35 -2.75
CA THR A 54 -6.14 -6.65 -2.44
C THR A 54 -6.23 -5.90 -1.11
N PHE A 55 -7.40 -5.34 -0.76
CA PHE A 55 -7.62 -4.74 0.56
C PHE A 55 -7.50 -5.76 1.68
N GLU A 56 -8.20 -6.89 1.56
CA GLU A 56 -8.22 -7.92 2.59
C GLU A 56 -6.84 -8.55 2.78
N GLU A 57 -6.14 -8.87 1.69
CA GLU A 57 -4.80 -9.44 1.74
C GLU A 57 -3.79 -8.46 2.34
N PHE A 58 -3.84 -7.18 1.95
CA PHE A 58 -2.99 -6.15 2.53
C PHE A 58 -3.23 -6.02 4.04
N ARG A 59 -4.50 -6.02 4.45
CA ARG A 59 -4.88 -5.96 5.87
C ARG A 59 -4.43 -7.18 6.63
N ALA A 60 -4.56 -8.38 6.06
CA ALA A 60 -4.14 -9.63 6.67
C ALA A 60 -2.62 -9.65 6.91
N ARG A 61 -1.82 -9.23 5.92
CA ARG A 61 -0.34 -9.28 5.99
C ARG A 61 0.29 -8.18 6.83
N THR A 62 -0.30 -6.99 6.81
CA THR A 62 0.30 -5.80 7.42
C THR A 62 -0.40 -5.33 8.69
N GLY A 63 -1.69 -5.68 8.86
CA GLY A 63 -2.56 -5.14 9.90
C GLY A 63 -3.09 -3.73 9.61
N HIS A 64 -2.73 -3.11 8.48
CA HIS A 64 -3.18 -1.77 8.10
C HIS A 64 -4.34 -1.81 7.10
N ALA A 65 -5.22 -0.83 7.16
CA ALA A 65 -6.20 -0.57 6.11
C ALA A 65 -5.62 0.46 5.13
N ILE A 66 -5.95 0.30 3.84
CA ILE A 66 -5.68 1.31 2.82
C ILE A 66 -6.84 2.31 2.84
N LEU A 67 -6.56 3.61 2.74
CA LEU A 67 -7.58 4.62 2.53
C LEU A 67 -7.70 4.89 1.03
N GLU A 68 -8.80 4.47 0.41
CA GLU A 68 -9.06 4.81 -0.98
C GLU A 68 -9.62 6.22 -1.11
N ARG A 69 -9.07 6.98 -2.04
CA ARG A 69 -9.55 8.31 -2.40
C ARG A 69 -10.00 8.30 -3.85
N TYR A 70 -11.22 8.74 -4.08
CA TYR A 70 -11.71 9.08 -5.41
C TYR A 70 -11.44 10.57 -5.65
N GLY A 71 -10.61 10.88 -6.64
CA GLY A 71 -10.31 12.24 -7.06
C GLY A 71 -10.23 12.30 -8.58
N MET A 72 -10.79 13.35 -9.17
CA MET A 72 -10.66 13.65 -10.60
C MET A 72 -9.84 14.94 -10.74
N THR A 73 -9.16 15.15 -11.87
CA THR A 73 -8.34 16.37 -12.07
C THR A 73 -9.22 17.62 -12.12
N GLU A 74 -10.50 17.42 -12.44
CA GLU A 74 -11.54 18.41 -12.65
C GLU A 74 -12.32 18.79 -11.37
N THR A 75 -11.98 18.19 -10.22
CA THR A 75 -12.63 18.42 -8.91
C THR A 75 -11.65 18.91 -7.87
#